data_AF-A0A2P6M6U2-F1
#
_entry.id   AF-A0A2P6M6U2-F1
#
_cell.length_a   1.000
_cell.length_b   1.000
_cell.length_c   1.000
_cell.angle_alpha   90.00
_cell.angle_beta   90.00
_cell.angle_gamma   90.00
#
_symmetry.space_group_name_H-M   'P 1'
#
loop_
_entity.id
_entity.type
_entity.pdbx_description
1 polymer ?
#
loop_
_entity_poly.entity_id
_entity_poly.type
_entity_poly.pdbx_seq_one_letter_code
_entity_poly.pdbx_strand_id
1 'polypeptide(L)'
;MGNAAASRLRGFGLLAAAATALLAGCQPVRPEAACLVDGPEALLPAKVLDVRPGMTREALERLMGEPDYSPAEGQYYFSTGGDCPLGIDGHEAPCGLVASFGPEEDADGARLPGRLESCWWGAIGE
;
A
#
# COMPACT_ATOMS: atom_id res chain seq x y z
N MET A 1 -70.82 33.75 -26.93
CA MET A 1 -70.14 35.05 -26.82
C MET A 1 -70.24 35.52 -25.38
N GLY A 2 -69.12 35.88 -24.74
CA GLY A 2 -69.11 36.51 -23.42
C GLY A 2 -68.53 35.64 -22.31
N ASN A 3 -67.20 35.72 -22.17
CA ASN A 3 -66.46 35.33 -20.97
C ASN A 3 -66.85 36.24 -19.79
N ALA A 4 -66.84 35.71 -18.56
CA ALA A 4 -65.86 36.11 -17.53
C ALA A 4 -66.27 35.73 -16.09
N ALA A 5 -65.32 35.04 -15.44
CA ALA A 5 -64.74 35.38 -14.14
C ALA A 5 -65.34 34.89 -12.82
N ALA A 6 -64.37 34.66 -11.93
CA ALA A 6 -64.39 34.47 -10.48
C ALA A 6 -64.52 33.00 -10.02
N SER A 7 -63.73 32.47 -9.09
CA SER A 7 -62.68 33.06 -8.26
C SER A 7 -61.91 31.93 -7.54
N ARG A 8 -60.60 32.14 -7.39
CA ARG A 8 -59.76 31.81 -6.21
C ARG A 8 -59.67 30.34 -5.76
N LEU A 9 -58.47 29.77 -5.89
CA LEU A 9 -57.76 29.08 -4.79
C LEU A 9 -56.26 29.27 -5.03
N ARG A 10 -55.64 30.19 -4.27
CA ARG A 10 -54.86 29.91 -3.05
C ARG A 10 -53.58 29.15 -3.39
N GLY A 11 -52.49 29.91 -3.33
CA GLY A 11 -51.14 29.45 -3.61
C GLY A 11 -50.70 28.28 -2.75
N PHE A 12 -49.75 27.54 -3.30
CA PHE A 12 -48.91 26.61 -2.57
C PHE A 12 -47.55 26.59 -3.24
N GLY A 13 -46.50 26.66 -2.41
CA GLY A 13 -45.24 26.00 -2.70
C GLY A 13 -44.24 26.79 -3.51
N LEU A 14 -43.63 27.78 -2.86
CA LEU A 14 -42.23 28.13 -3.11
C LEU A 14 -41.34 26.87 -2.97
N LEU A 15 -40.42 26.70 -3.92
CA LEU A 15 -39.03 26.26 -3.74
C LEU A 15 -38.77 24.96 -2.96
N ALA A 16 -38.47 23.89 -3.71
CA ALA A 16 -37.61 22.81 -3.24
C ALA A 16 -36.56 22.49 -4.32
N ALA A 17 -35.61 23.43 -4.49
CA ALA A 17 -34.34 23.16 -5.15
C ALA A 17 -33.24 23.36 -4.10
N ALA A 18 -32.20 22.52 -4.19
CA ALA A 18 -30.99 22.48 -3.37
C ALA A 18 -31.05 21.61 -2.10
N ALA A 19 -30.54 20.37 -2.22
CA ALA A 19 -29.67 19.74 -1.20
C ALA A 19 -29.12 18.38 -1.73
N THR A 20 -28.36 18.39 -2.82
CA THR A 20 -27.60 17.21 -3.31
C THR A 20 -26.16 17.58 -3.65
N ALA A 21 -25.50 18.28 -2.73
CA ALA A 21 -24.07 18.50 -2.80
C ALA A 21 -23.55 18.49 -1.37
N LEU A 22 -22.97 17.38 -0.93
CA LEU A 22 -22.03 17.21 0.21
C LEU A 22 -21.80 15.70 0.47
N LEU A 23 -21.45 14.94 -0.56
CA LEU A 23 -20.82 13.62 -0.41
C LEU A 23 -19.48 13.64 -1.17
N ALA A 24 -18.71 14.72 -0.97
CA ALA A 24 -17.34 14.78 -1.42
C ALA A 24 -16.45 14.07 -0.38
N GLY A 25 -16.21 12.79 -0.64
CA GLY A 25 -14.88 12.21 -0.48
C GLY A 25 -14.31 12.03 0.93
N CYS A 26 -15.01 11.32 1.82
CA CYS A 26 -14.28 10.47 2.76
C CYS A 26 -13.93 9.17 2.04
N GLN A 27 -12.84 9.16 1.27
CA GLN A 27 -12.26 7.89 0.86
C GLN A 27 -11.64 7.27 2.12
N PRO A 28 -12.02 6.06 2.53
CA PRO A 28 -11.33 5.38 3.60
C PRO A 28 -9.87 5.23 3.16
N VAL A 29 -8.95 5.79 3.97
CA VAL A 29 -7.53 5.48 3.88
C VAL A 29 -7.46 3.96 3.98
N ARG A 30 -7.20 3.30 2.85
CA ARG A 30 -6.97 1.85 2.87
C ARG A 30 -5.70 1.67 3.69
N PRO A 31 -5.70 0.84 4.74
CA PRO A 31 -4.45 0.50 5.38
C PRO A 31 -3.52 -0.04 4.29
N GLU A 32 -2.36 0.58 4.12
CA GLU A 32 -1.33 0.10 3.21
C GLU A 32 -1.04 -1.35 3.59
N ALA A 33 -1.16 -2.26 2.63
CA ALA A 33 -1.00 -3.69 2.89
C ALA A 33 0.40 -3.94 3.44
N ALA A 34 0.51 -4.71 4.52
CA ALA A 34 1.79 -5.22 4.99
C ALA A 34 2.45 -6.11 3.92
N CYS A 35 3.72 -6.47 4.11
CA CYS A 35 4.40 -7.40 3.21
C CYS A 35 3.62 -8.71 3.07
N LEU A 36 3.64 -9.27 1.86
CA LEU A 36 3.14 -10.63 1.64
C LEU A 36 3.98 -11.61 2.47
N VAL A 37 3.34 -12.55 3.16
CA VAL A 37 4.03 -13.62 3.89
C VAL A 37 3.80 -14.91 3.09
N ASP A 38 4.88 -15.46 2.53
CA ASP A 38 4.89 -16.71 1.76
C ASP A 38 5.62 -17.85 2.48
N GLY A 39 6.25 -17.55 3.63
CA GLY A 39 6.91 -18.53 4.50
C GLY A 39 6.07 -18.96 5.71
N PRO A 40 6.58 -19.88 6.54
CA PRO A 40 5.92 -20.31 7.75
C PRO A 40 5.80 -19.16 8.77
N GLU A 41 4.58 -18.80 9.17
CA GLU A 41 4.33 -17.73 10.13
C GLU A 41 5.07 -17.91 11.46
N ALA A 42 5.32 -19.15 11.88
CA ALA A 42 6.07 -19.45 13.11
C ALA A 42 7.54 -19.02 13.07
N LEU A 43 8.10 -18.82 11.86
CA LEU A 43 9.46 -18.35 11.64
C LEU A 43 9.52 -16.85 11.30
N LEU A 44 8.36 -16.20 11.13
CA LEU A 44 8.27 -14.80 10.75
C LEU A 44 8.79 -13.90 11.89
N PRO A 45 9.88 -13.14 11.69
CA PRO A 45 10.37 -12.24 12.71
C PRO A 45 9.40 -11.06 12.92
N ALA A 46 9.23 -10.65 14.17
CA ALA A 46 8.34 -9.53 14.53
C ALA A 46 8.67 -8.23 13.76
N LYS A 47 9.97 -7.95 13.51
CA LYS A 47 10.40 -6.76 12.74
C LYS A 47 9.84 -6.73 11.31
N VAL A 48 9.58 -7.88 10.69
CA VAL A 48 8.98 -7.94 9.35
C VAL A 48 7.53 -7.46 9.37
N LEU A 49 6.82 -7.73 10.48
CA LEU A 49 5.44 -7.28 10.67
C LEU A 49 5.31 -5.76 10.81
N ASP A 50 6.40 -5.03 11.02
CA ASP A 50 6.40 -3.57 11.10
C ASP A 50 6.67 -2.90 9.74
N VAL A 51 7.08 -3.66 8.72
CA VAL A 51 7.38 -3.13 7.38
C VAL A 51 6.09 -2.70 6.67
N ARG A 52 6.07 -1.48 6.15
CA ARG A 52 4.91 -0.89 5.47
C ARG A 52 5.32 -0.25 4.14
N PRO A 53 4.48 -0.33 3.09
CA PRO A 53 4.62 0.52 1.92
C PRO A 53 4.78 1.99 2.31
N GLY A 54 5.46 2.77 1.49
CA GLY A 54 5.73 4.19 1.76
C GLY A 54 6.99 4.46 2.59
N MET A 55 7.57 3.44 3.25
CA MET A 55 8.85 3.56 3.97
C MET A 55 9.98 3.95 3.02
N THR A 56 10.90 4.80 3.49
CA THR A 56 12.16 5.06 2.78
C THR A 56 13.13 3.90 2.99
N ARG A 57 14.15 3.81 2.13
CA ARG A 57 15.21 2.80 2.27
C ARG A 57 15.89 2.88 3.64
N GLU A 58 16.21 4.08 4.11
CA GLU A 58 16.85 4.31 5.41
C GLU A 58 15.93 3.94 6.58
N ALA A 59 14.61 4.06 6.42
CA ALA A 59 13.66 3.61 7.43
C ALA A 59 13.63 2.07 7.51
N LEU A 60 13.64 1.40 6.36
CA LEU A 60 13.70 -0.05 6.28
C LEU A 60 15.03 -0.59 6.84
N GLU A 61 16.15 0.03 6.50
CA GLU A 61 17.49 -0.37 6.98
C GLU A 61 17.63 -0.21 8.50
N ARG A 62 17.05 0.84 9.09
CA ARG A 62 17.01 1.00 10.56
C ARG A 62 16.24 -0.12 11.26
N LEU A 63 15.24 -0.69 10.60
CA LEU A 63 14.41 -1.77 11.15
C LEU A 63 15.05 -3.14 10.92
N MET A 64 15.57 -3.37 9.72
CA MET A 64 15.99 -4.69 9.25
C MET A 64 17.50 -4.94 9.35
N GLY A 65 18.32 -3.89 9.31
CA GLY A 65 19.75 -3.95 9.01
C GLY A 65 20.05 -3.53 7.57
N GLU A 66 21.33 -3.52 7.18
CA GLU A 66 21.71 -3.34 5.78
C GLU A 66 21.22 -4.53 4.92
N PRO A 67 20.88 -4.31 3.64
CA PRO A 67 20.54 -5.41 2.74
C PRO A 67 21.75 -6.29 2.47
N ASP A 68 21.56 -7.60 2.43
CA ASP A 68 22.63 -8.55 2.10
C ASP A 68 22.92 -8.58 0.61
N TYR A 69 21.92 -8.27 -0.22
CA TYR A 69 22.04 -8.30 -1.67
C TYR A 69 21.05 -7.34 -2.36
N SER A 70 21.45 -6.80 -3.51
CA SER A 70 20.63 -5.92 -4.34
C SER A 70 20.96 -6.21 -5.82
N PRO A 71 20.21 -7.13 -6.48
CA PRO A 71 20.50 -7.55 -7.85
C PRO A 71 20.19 -6.46 -8.89
N ALA A 72 19.28 -5.55 -8.56
CA ALA A 72 18.80 -4.51 -9.44
C ALA A 72 18.50 -3.24 -8.64
N GLU A 73 18.55 -2.09 -9.32
CA GLU A 73 18.18 -0.81 -8.73
C GLU A 73 16.74 -0.86 -8.19
N GLY A 74 16.56 -0.42 -6.95
CA GLY A 74 15.27 -0.45 -6.26
C GLY A 74 14.87 -1.80 -5.67
N GLN A 75 15.65 -2.88 -5.85
CA GLN A 75 15.35 -4.18 -5.24
C GLN A 75 16.41 -4.57 -4.20
N TYR A 76 15.95 -4.90 -2.99
CA TYR A 76 16.80 -5.18 -1.84
C TYR A 76 16.36 -6.46 -1.13
N TYR A 77 17.34 -7.28 -0.75
CA TYR A 77 17.16 -8.56 -0.08
C TYR A 77 17.74 -8.46 1.33
N PHE A 78 16.93 -8.78 2.34
CA PHE A 78 17.31 -8.78 3.74
C PHE A 78 17.11 -10.17 4.31
N SER A 79 18.19 -10.85 4.69
CA SER A 79 18.13 -12.11 5.40
C SER A 79 17.56 -11.87 6.79
N THR A 80 16.61 -12.71 7.18
CA THR A 80 16.02 -12.64 8.51
C THR A 80 16.53 -13.70 9.47
N GLY A 81 17.41 -14.57 8.97
CA GLY A 81 17.92 -15.74 9.68
C GLY A 81 16.93 -16.91 9.60
N GLY A 82 17.47 -18.12 9.82
CA GLY A 82 16.73 -19.37 9.70
C GLY A 82 16.49 -19.80 8.25
N ASP A 83 15.94 -20.99 8.11
CA ASP A 83 15.67 -21.65 6.83
C ASP A 83 14.16 -21.81 6.64
N CYS A 84 13.69 -21.44 5.45
CA CYS A 84 12.31 -21.48 5.01
C CYS A 84 12.13 -22.65 4.02
N PRO A 85 11.08 -23.48 4.18
CA PRO A 85 10.83 -24.61 3.29
C PRO A 85 10.43 -24.13 1.88
N LEU A 86 10.96 -24.78 0.85
CA LEU A 86 10.70 -24.46 -0.56
C LEU A 86 9.47 -25.17 -1.16
N GLY A 87 8.66 -25.84 -0.33
CA GLY A 87 7.51 -26.64 -0.79
C GLY A 87 7.89 -27.92 -1.57
N ILE A 88 9.19 -28.23 -1.67
CA ILE A 88 9.74 -29.48 -2.20
C ILE A 88 10.28 -30.28 -1.02
N ASP A 89 9.92 -31.57 -0.94
CA ASP A 89 10.22 -32.42 0.22
C ASP A 89 11.70 -32.33 0.67
N GLY A 90 11.92 -31.74 1.84
CA GLY A 90 13.22 -31.64 2.50
C GLY A 90 14.15 -30.54 2.00
N HIS A 91 13.71 -29.68 1.07
CA HIS A 91 14.50 -28.55 0.59
C HIS A 91 14.14 -27.26 1.34
N GLU A 92 15.17 -26.57 1.79
CA GLU A 92 15.07 -25.29 2.50
C GLU A 92 16.00 -24.27 1.85
N ALA A 93 15.64 -23.00 1.96
CA ALA A 93 16.47 -21.87 1.59
C ALA A 93 16.41 -20.80 2.69
N PRO A 94 17.37 -19.89 2.78
CA PRO A 94 17.35 -18.83 3.78
C PRO A 94 16.03 -18.07 3.80
N CYS A 95 15.48 -17.80 4.99
CA CYS A 95 14.33 -16.90 5.11
C CYS A 95 14.78 -15.45 4.94
N GLY A 96 14.03 -14.65 4.19
CA GLY A 96 14.31 -13.23 4.04
C GLY A 96 13.16 -12.41 3.48
N LEU A 97 13.33 -11.09 3.59
CA LEU A 97 12.45 -10.07 3.05
C LEU A 97 13.02 -9.56 1.73
N VAL A 98 12.20 -9.56 0.68
CA VAL A 98 12.49 -8.86 -0.58
C VAL A 98 11.65 -7.59 -0.63
N ALA A 99 12.31 -6.47 -0.86
CA ALA A 99 11.72 -5.14 -0.88
C ALA A 99 11.95 -4.46 -2.22
N SER A 100 10.89 -3.92 -2.82
CA SER A 100 10.92 -3.22 -4.09
C SER A 100 10.50 -1.76 -3.89
N PHE A 101 11.39 -0.85 -4.27
CA PHE A 101 11.22 0.60 -4.18
C PHE A 101 10.91 1.18 -5.54
N GLY A 102 9.95 2.10 -5.57
CA GLY A 102 9.66 2.89 -6.77
C GLY A 102 10.80 3.86 -7.08
N PRO A 103 10.93 4.32 -8.32
CA PRO A 103 11.91 5.34 -8.66
C PRO A 103 11.54 6.70 -8.06
N GLU A 104 12.54 7.45 -7.61
CA GLU A 104 12.46 8.87 -7.27
C GLU A 104 13.56 9.61 -8.03
N GLU A 105 13.27 10.81 -8.54
CA GLU A 105 14.27 11.66 -9.17
C GLU A 105 14.73 12.73 -8.19
N ASP A 106 16.04 12.87 -8.03
CA ASP A 106 16.60 13.97 -7.24
C ASP A 106 16.57 15.30 -8.02
N ALA A 107 17.06 16.37 -7.39
CA ALA A 107 17.10 17.70 -7.99
C ALA A 107 18.00 17.79 -9.23
N ASP A 108 18.93 16.86 -9.39
CA ASP A 108 19.89 16.77 -10.49
C ASP A 108 19.42 15.77 -11.58
N GLY A 109 18.26 15.13 -11.39
CA GLY A 109 17.65 14.16 -12.31
C GLY A 109 18.24 12.74 -12.20
N ALA A 110 18.98 12.44 -11.14
CA ALA A 110 19.42 11.07 -10.88
C ALA A 110 18.25 10.24 -10.33
N ARG A 111 18.10 9.01 -10.84
CA ARG A 111 17.15 8.04 -10.29
C ARG A 111 17.71 7.43 -9.02
N LEU A 112 16.96 7.58 -7.95
CA LEU A 112 17.21 7.01 -6.63
C LEU A 112 16.04 6.09 -6.25
N PRO A 113 16.25 5.13 -5.33
CA PRO A 113 15.16 4.41 -4.73
C PRO A 113 14.32 5.38 -3.91
N GLY A 114 13.05 5.54 -4.27
CA GLY A 114 12.09 6.38 -3.56
C GLY A 114 11.50 5.64 -2.36
N ARG A 115 10.22 5.30 -2.46
CA ARG A 115 9.45 4.67 -1.38
C ARG A 115 9.23 3.19 -1.65
N LEU A 116 9.14 2.41 -0.57
CA LEU A 116 8.78 1.00 -0.63
C LEU A 116 7.40 0.87 -1.28
N GLU A 117 7.32 0.21 -2.44
CA GLU A 117 6.06 -0.02 -3.14
C GLU A 117 5.47 -1.38 -2.77
N SER A 118 6.33 -2.39 -2.66
CA SER A 118 5.92 -3.76 -2.37
C SER A 118 7.02 -4.52 -1.64
N CYS A 119 6.60 -5.52 -0.89
CA CYS A 119 7.50 -6.43 -0.21
C CYS A 119 6.86 -7.79 -0.01
N TRP A 120 7.70 -8.82 0.08
CA TRP A 120 7.30 -10.15 0.48
C TRP A 120 8.39 -10.80 1.33
N TRP A 121 7.99 -11.67 2.26
CA TRP A 121 8.87 -12.45 3.11
C TRP A 121 8.64 -13.94 2.91
N GLY A 122 9.72 -14.70 2.79
CA GLY A 122 9.69 -16.14 2.58
C GLY A 122 11.07 -16.71 2.32
N ALA A 123 11.12 -17.87 1.67
CA ALA A 123 12.36 -18.46 1.20
C ALA A 123 13.00 -17.60 0.10
N ILE A 124 14.26 -17.20 0.28
CA ILE A 124 15.04 -16.42 -0.68
C ILE A 124 16.29 -17.18 -1.10
N GLY A 125 16.57 -17.25 -2.40
CA GLY A 125 17.67 -18.03 -2.97
C GLY A 125 17.24 -18.76 -4.25
N GLU A 126 18.21 -19.11 -5.09
CA GLU A 126 18.01 -19.87 -6.35
C GLU A 126 18.25 -21.37 -6.15
#